data_AF-A0A936CAB3-F1
#
_entry.id   AF-A0A936CAB3-F1
#
_cell.length_a   1.000
_cell.length_b   1.000
_cell.length_c   1.000
_cell.angle_alpha   90.00
_cell.angle_beta   90.00
_cell.angle_gamma   90.00
#
_symmetry.space_group_name_H-M   'P 1'
#
loop_
_entity.id
_entity.type
_entity.pdbx_description
1 polymer ?
#
loop_
_entity_poly.entity_id
_entity_poly.type
_entity_poly.pdbx_seq_one_letter_code
_entity_poly.pdbx_strand_id
1 'polypeptide(L)'
;MSDWSPQSDDNSPDDQDESDPSVARVMTLTPVAVRLVATPHPRQPQGHTVFRALGAVDGDLSDESPVLAQGSLPEAMFDAVQAIGLFDAPVPLLLSAQEHDGGIRGVLSAIVPQRLVERAERLRRSADEPWLASVAEEPDTSSFVEPGGDEEEGEPHVPFALGVILRFPEDRKHPEALDEEAMDLLATILSGQAMDADRKRVENLLKSL
;
A
#
# COMPACT_ATOMS: atom_id res chain seq x y z
N MET A 1 -9.47 -60.78 28.22
CA MET A 1 -9.01 -59.71 27.31
C MET A 1 -9.97 -58.54 27.50
N SER A 2 -9.38 -57.35 27.54
CA SER A 2 -9.73 -56.15 28.31
C SER A 2 -11.09 -55.48 28.08
N ASP A 3 -11.51 -54.77 29.14
CA ASP A 3 -12.59 -53.79 29.25
C ASP A 3 -12.56 -52.69 28.20
N TRP A 4 -13.74 -52.18 27.83
CA TRP A 4 -13.88 -50.79 27.41
C TRP A 4 -15.26 -50.24 27.74
N SER A 5 -15.30 -49.25 28.65
CA SER A 5 -16.45 -48.43 29.01
C SER A 5 -16.51 -47.21 28.09
N PRO A 6 -17.70 -46.66 27.75
CA PRO A 6 -17.77 -45.46 26.93
C PRO A 6 -17.40 -44.27 27.82
N GLN A 7 -16.19 -43.74 27.62
CA GLN A 7 -15.89 -42.37 28.03
C GLN A 7 -16.56 -41.46 27.01
N SER A 8 -17.50 -40.66 27.50
CA SER A 8 -18.01 -39.49 26.81
C SER A 8 -16.84 -38.59 26.46
N ASP A 9 -16.49 -38.56 25.17
CA ASP A 9 -15.62 -37.53 24.60
C ASP A 9 -16.34 -36.19 24.76
N ASP A 10 -15.99 -35.51 25.84
CA ASP A 10 -16.16 -34.08 26.05
C ASP A 10 -15.29 -33.36 25.00
N ASN A 11 -15.77 -33.36 23.76
CA ASN A 11 -15.18 -32.58 22.68
C ASN A 11 -15.71 -31.15 22.81
N SER A 12 -15.29 -30.49 23.89
CA SER A 12 -15.28 -29.03 23.92
C SER A 12 -14.28 -28.59 22.85
N PRO A 13 -14.70 -27.91 21.77
CA PRO A 13 -13.72 -27.29 20.88
C PRO A 13 -12.98 -26.25 21.73
N ASP A 14 -11.69 -26.47 21.94
CA ASP A 14 -10.78 -25.39 22.31
C ASP A 14 -10.90 -24.34 21.21
N ASP A 15 -11.71 -23.31 21.48
CA ASP A 15 -11.65 -22.02 20.80
C ASP A 15 -10.26 -21.45 21.08
N GLN A 16 -9.26 -21.93 20.33
CA GLN A 16 -8.05 -21.18 20.09
C GLN A 16 -8.48 -19.97 19.28
N ASP A 17 -8.90 -18.92 19.98
CA ASP A 17 -8.74 -17.55 19.51
C ASP A 17 -7.24 -17.35 19.25
N GLU A 18 -6.74 -17.84 18.11
CA GLU A 18 -5.65 -17.18 17.40
C GLU A 18 -6.18 -15.78 17.13
N SER A 19 -5.95 -14.88 18.09
CA SER A 19 -6.32 -13.48 17.97
C SER A 19 -5.62 -12.98 16.72
N ASP A 20 -6.38 -12.83 15.64
CA ASP A 20 -5.89 -12.23 14.41
C ASP A 20 -5.17 -10.94 14.80
N PRO A 21 -3.93 -10.73 14.35
CA PRO A 21 -3.17 -9.55 14.76
C PRO A 21 -3.99 -8.31 14.42
N SER A 22 -4.24 -7.46 15.41
CA SER A 22 -5.07 -6.26 15.22
C SER A 22 -4.44 -5.37 14.14
N VAL A 23 -5.20 -5.08 13.07
CA VAL A 23 -4.78 -4.18 11.99
C VAL A 23 -5.58 -2.88 12.06
N ALA A 24 -4.90 -1.77 12.34
CA ALA A 24 -5.47 -0.43 12.19
C ALA A 24 -5.43 -0.01 10.73
N ARG A 25 -6.50 0.62 10.24
CA ARG A 25 -6.59 1.15 8.88
C ARG A 25 -7.00 2.61 8.92
N VAL A 26 -6.15 3.48 8.38
CA VAL A 26 -6.39 4.93 8.34
C VAL A 26 -6.25 5.40 6.90
N MET A 27 -7.23 6.19 6.45
CA MET A 27 -7.25 6.75 5.11
C MET A 27 -7.21 8.27 5.16
N THR A 28 -6.61 8.90 4.15
CA THR A 28 -6.68 10.36 4.00
C THR A 28 -8.10 10.80 3.67
N LEU A 29 -8.53 11.91 4.29
CA LEU A 29 -9.82 12.53 3.99
C LEU A 29 -9.80 13.23 2.63
N THR A 30 -8.67 13.86 2.30
CA THR A 30 -8.44 14.49 1.00
C THR A 30 -7.54 13.61 0.14
N PRO A 31 -7.84 13.48 -1.17
CA PRO A 31 -6.92 12.86 -2.11
C PRO A 31 -5.58 13.62 -2.18
N VAL A 32 -4.49 12.86 -2.34
CA VAL A 32 -3.11 13.37 -2.33
C VAL A 32 -2.54 13.21 -3.74
N ALA A 33 -1.88 14.26 -4.26
CA ALA A 33 -1.13 14.14 -5.51
C ALA A 33 0.09 13.25 -5.28
N VAL A 34 0.27 12.22 -6.12
CA VAL A 34 1.36 11.23 -5.96
C VAL A 34 2.16 11.14 -7.25
N ARG A 35 3.49 10.99 -7.13
CA ARG A 35 4.36 10.67 -8.28
C ARG A 35 5.39 9.65 -7.88
N LEU A 36 5.56 8.64 -8.73
CA LEU A 36 6.60 7.65 -8.55
C LEU A 36 7.87 8.11 -9.27
N VAL A 37 8.97 8.15 -8.54
CA VAL A 37 10.29 8.56 -9.06
C VAL A 37 11.26 7.40 -8.92
N ALA A 38 11.69 6.84 -10.05
CA ALA A 38 12.72 5.82 -10.09
C ALA A 38 13.97 6.32 -9.38
N THR A 39 14.48 5.54 -8.44
CA THR A 39 15.59 5.94 -7.57
C THR A 39 16.59 4.78 -7.49
N PRO A 40 17.86 4.98 -7.92
CA PRO A 40 18.87 3.94 -7.81
C PRO A 40 19.05 3.49 -6.36
N HIS A 41 19.08 2.19 -6.12
CA HIS A 41 19.24 1.64 -4.78
C HIS A 41 20.27 0.49 -4.78
N PRO A 42 21.23 0.46 -3.83
CA PRO A 42 22.31 -0.52 -3.82
C PRO A 42 21.84 -1.97 -3.66
N ARG A 43 20.63 -2.18 -3.13
CA ARG A 43 19.98 -3.50 -2.98
C ARG A 43 18.77 -3.67 -3.89
N GLN A 44 18.76 -3.01 -5.05
CA GLN A 44 17.70 -3.16 -6.04
C GLN A 44 17.58 -4.63 -6.46
N PRO A 45 16.39 -5.26 -6.35
CA PRO A 45 16.17 -6.60 -6.84
C PRO A 45 16.34 -6.66 -8.36
N GLN A 46 16.85 -7.77 -8.88
CA GLN A 46 17.01 -7.95 -10.33
C GLN A 46 15.64 -7.91 -11.03
N GLY A 47 15.53 -7.13 -12.12
CA GLY A 47 14.28 -6.97 -12.89
C GLY A 47 13.22 -6.09 -12.20
N HIS A 48 13.58 -5.40 -11.12
CA HIS A 48 12.69 -4.46 -10.43
C HIS A 48 13.23 -3.04 -10.53
N THR A 49 12.33 -2.06 -10.60
CA THR A 49 12.63 -0.65 -10.39
C THR A 49 12.31 -0.30 -8.94
N VAL A 50 13.30 0.22 -8.21
CA VAL A 50 13.07 0.85 -6.90
C VAL A 50 12.64 2.30 -7.13
N PHE A 51 11.63 2.74 -6.40
CA PHE A 51 11.07 4.08 -6.55
C PHE A 51 10.77 4.71 -5.20
N ARG A 52 10.79 6.05 -5.20
CA ARG A 52 10.23 6.88 -4.13
C ARG A 52 8.86 7.37 -4.58
N ALA A 53 7.86 7.20 -3.72
CA ALA A 53 6.55 7.83 -3.91
C ALA A 53 6.61 9.22 -3.26
N LEU A 54 6.56 10.27 -4.07
CA LEU A 54 6.47 11.65 -3.61
C LEU A 54 5.00 12.05 -3.46
N GLY A 55 4.69 12.89 -2.49
CA GLY A 55 3.33 13.32 -2.21
C GLY A 55 3.19 14.79 -1.88
N ALA A 56 2.06 15.38 -2.28
CA ALA A 56 1.65 16.73 -1.86
C ALA A 56 0.17 16.71 -1.47
N VAL A 57 -0.12 17.09 -0.23
CA VAL A 57 -1.50 17.25 0.27
C VAL A 57 -2.07 18.58 -0.20
N ASP A 58 -1.27 19.64 -0.11
CA ASP A 58 -1.59 20.99 -0.55
C ASP A 58 -0.49 21.50 -1.50
N GLY A 59 -0.89 22.11 -2.63
CA GLY A 59 0.01 22.71 -3.59
C GLY A 59 0.54 21.75 -4.67
N ASP A 60 1.54 22.22 -5.41
CA ASP A 60 2.06 21.51 -6.57
C ASP A 60 3.10 20.45 -6.17
N LEU A 61 2.98 19.29 -6.79
CA LEU A 61 3.92 18.19 -6.62
C LEU A 61 5.26 18.54 -7.30
N SER A 62 6.35 18.52 -6.52
CA SER A 62 7.71 18.87 -6.99
C SER A 62 8.72 17.79 -6.60
N ASP A 63 9.98 17.97 -7.00
CA ASP A 63 11.07 17.06 -6.59
C ASP A 63 11.48 17.22 -5.11
N GLU A 64 11.03 18.30 -4.46
CA GLU A 64 11.23 18.56 -3.02
C GLU A 64 10.04 18.12 -2.16
N SER A 65 8.97 17.61 -2.78
CA SER A 65 7.81 17.10 -2.06
C SER A 65 8.18 15.95 -1.11
N PRO A 66 7.48 15.82 0.04
CA PRO A 66 7.68 14.72 0.97
C PRO A 66 7.74 13.34 0.29
N VAL A 67 8.73 12.55 0.68
CA VAL A 67 8.76 11.12 0.34
C VAL A 67 7.76 10.40 1.26
N LEU A 68 6.69 9.90 0.67
CA LEU A 68 5.64 9.19 1.40
C LEU A 68 6.05 7.75 1.72
N ALA A 69 6.69 7.08 0.76
CA ALA A 69 7.14 5.70 0.89
C ALA A 69 8.23 5.40 -0.14
N GLN A 70 8.96 4.32 0.10
CA GLN A 70 9.85 3.70 -0.89
C GLN A 70 9.38 2.28 -1.18
N GLY A 71 9.28 1.95 -2.46
CA GLY A 71 8.79 0.65 -2.93
C GLY A 71 9.63 0.09 -4.06
N SER A 72 9.25 -1.10 -4.52
CA SER A 72 9.78 -1.69 -5.73
C SER A 72 8.68 -2.38 -6.52
N LEU A 73 8.76 -2.29 -7.83
CA LEU A 73 7.87 -2.98 -8.77
C LEU A 73 8.73 -3.70 -9.82
N PRO A 74 8.22 -4.76 -10.47
CA PRO A 74 8.81 -5.24 -11.70
C PRO A 74 9.00 -4.08 -12.69
N GLU A 75 10.12 -4.02 -13.40
CA GLU A 75 10.47 -2.89 -14.29
C GLU A 75 9.36 -2.59 -15.30
N ALA A 76 8.85 -3.62 -15.99
CA ALA A 76 7.74 -3.49 -16.92
C ALA A 76 6.44 -2.97 -16.27
N MET A 77 6.20 -3.27 -14.98
CA MET A 77 5.03 -2.75 -14.26
C MET A 77 5.22 -1.27 -13.90
N PHE A 78 6.44 -0.88 -13.48
CA PHE A 78 6.75 0.51 -13.22
C PHE A 78 6.56 1.36 -14.49
N ASP A 79 7.07 0.90 -15.63
CA ASP A 79 6.91 1.59 -16.91
C ASP A 79 5.44 1.66 -17.34
N ALA A 80 4.68 0.56 -17.16
CA ALA A 80 3.26 0.53 -17.47
C ALA A 80 2.45 1.54 -16.62
N VAL A 81 2.71 1.60 -15.32
CA VAL A 81 2.07 2.55 -14.38
C VAL A 81 2.32 4.00 -14.81
N GLN A 82 3.54 4.32 -15.23
CA GLN A 82 3.90 5.65 -15.73
C GLN A 82 3.22 5.94 -17.07
N ALA A 83 3.19 4.97 -17.98
CA ALA A 83 2.62 5.14 -19.32
C ALA A 83 1.11 5.36 -19.33
N ILE A 84 0.39 4.75 -18.39
CA ILE A 84 -1.07 4.92 -18.28
C ILE A 84 -1.50 6.12 -17.43
N GLY A 85 -0.54 6.81 -16.79
CA GLY A 85 -0.85 7.95 -15.92
C GLY A 85 -1.66 7.55 -14.68
N LEU A 86 -1.31 6.43 -14.01
CA LEU A 86 -2.09 5.91 -12.86
C LEU A 86 -2.30 6.97 -11.76
N PHE A 87 -1.37 7.91 -11.63
CA PHE A 87 -1.37 8.97 -10.62
C PHE A 87 -1.51 10.38 -11.22
N ASP A 88 -2.06 10.52 -12.44
CA ASP A 88 -2.31 11.83 -13.06
C ASP A 88 -3.38 12.64 -12.29
N ALA A 89 -4.24 11.96 -11.54
CA ALA A 89 -5.20 12.56 -10.61
C ALA A 89 -4.80 12.27 -9.15
N PRO A 90 -5.06 13.18 -8.20
CA PRO A 90 -4.89 12.93 -6.78
C PRO A 90 -5.70 11.72 -6.29
N VAL A 91 -5.12 10.91 -5.40
CA VAL A 91 -5.70 9.65 -4.91
C VAL A 91 -5.74 9.59 -3.38
N PRO A 92 -6.76 8.98 -2.77
CA PRO A 92 -6.74 8.70 -1.34
C PRO A 92 -5.58 7.77 -0.98
N LEU A 93 -4.95 7.99 0.17
CA LEU A 93 -3.92 7.10 0.70
C LEU A 93 -4.46 6.32 1.87
N LEU A 94 -4.18 5.02 1.90
CA LEU A 94 -4.53 4.08 2.96
C LEU A 94 -3.25 3.58 3.63
N LEU A 95 -3.16 3.74 4.95
CA LEU A 95 -2.17 3.09 5.79
C LEU A 95 -2.83 1.92 6.51
N SER A 96 -2.32 0.70 6.28
CA SER A 96 -2.65 -0.48 7.08
C SER A 96 -1.49 -0.74 8.05
N ALA A 97 -1.72 -0.61 9.35
CA ALA A 97 -0.70 -0.69 10.39
C ALA A 97 -0.98 -1.85 11.35
N GLN A 98 0.09 -2.55 11.74
CA GLN A 98 0.06 -3.64 12.71
C GLN A 98 1.25 -3.50 13.65
N GLU A 99 1.10 -3.99 14.87
CA GLU A 99 2.22 -4.08 15.80
C GLU A 99 3.27 -5.09 15.30
N HIS A 100 4.55 -4.74 15.47
CA HIS A 100 5.66 -5.59 15.08
C HIS A 100 6.89 -5.28 15.92
N ASP A 101 7.36 -6.27 16.69
CA ASP A 101 8.54 -6.17 17.57
C ASP A 101 8.52 -4.94 18.50
N GLY A 102 7.36 -4.66 19.10
CA GLY A 102 7.11 -3.49 19.97
C GLY A 102 6.98 -2.15 19.23
N GLY A 103 7.33 -2.12 17.94
CA GLY A 103 7.10 -1.03 17.02
C GLY A 103 5.88 -1.28 16.14
N ILE A 104 5.88 -0.69 14.95
CA ILE A 104 4.79 -0.77 13.98
C ILE A 104 5.35 -1.07 12.62
N ARG A 105 4.67 -1.98 11.92
CA ARG A 105 4.86 -2.23 10.50
C ARG A 105 3.60 -1.79 9.77
N GLY A 106 3.74 -0.79 8.91
CA GLY A 106 2.69 -0.27 8.06
C GLY A 106 2.91 -0.60 6.59
N VAL A 107 1.83 -0.72 5.83
CA VAL A 107 1.85 -0.68 4.36
C VAL A 107 1.08 0.55 3.93
N LEU A 108 1.75 1.46 3.24
CA LEU A 108 1.13 2.62 2.61
C LEU A 108 0.70 2.24 1.20
N SER A 109 -0.58 2.43 0.89
CA SER A 109 -1.19 2.16 -0.40
C SER A 109 -1.92 3.39 -0.93
N ALA A 110 -1.91 3.57 -2.23
CA ALA A 110 -2.85 4.47 -2.91
C ALA A 110 -4.12 3.71 -3.27
N ILE A 111 -5.28 4.34 -3.09
CA ILE A 111 -6.56 3.78 -3.51
C ILE A 111 -6.82 4.26 -4.94
N VAL A 112 -6.72 3.33 -5.89
CA VAL A 112 -6.79 3.64 -7.33
C VAL A 112 -7.94 2.88 -8.00
N PRO A 113 -8.47 3.38 -9.12
CA PRO A 113 -9.49 2.66 -9.87
C PRO A 113 -8.97 1.33 -10.43
N GLN A 114 -9.73 0.25 -10.24
CA GLN A 114 -9.32 -1.10 -10.60
C GLN A 114 -9.00 -1.23 -12.10
N ARG A 115 -9.78 -0.57 -12.97
CA ARG A 115 -9.57 -0.63 -14.43
C ARG A 115 -8.17 -0.13 -14.84
N LEU A 116 -7.62 0.85 -14.12
CA LEU A 116 -6.30 1.38 -14.42
C LEU A 116 -5.20 0.38 -14.02
N VAL A 117 -5.35 -0.31 -12.89
CA VAL A 117 -4.43 -1.38 -12.48
C VAL A 117 -4.46 -2.53 -13.50
N GLU A 118 -5.65 -2.94 -13.93
CA GLU A 118 -5.81 -3.98 -14.95
C GLU A 118 -5.20 -3.58 -16.30
N ARG A 119 -5.33 -2.29 -16.68
CA ARG A 119 -4.70 -1.73 -17.87
C ARG A 119 -3.17 -1.76 -17.78
N ALA A 120 -2.60 -1.39 -16.62
CA ALA A 120 -1.15 -1.50 -16.39
C ALA A 120 -0.67 -2.96 -16.49
N GLU A 121 -1.39 -3.91 -15.89
CA GLU A 121 -1.03 -5.33 -15.97
C GLU A 121 -1.15 -5.90 -17.40
N ARG A 122 -2.13 -5.44 -18.18
CA ARG A 122 -2.24 -5.79 -19.61
C ARG A 122 -1.07 -5.24 -20.41
N LEU A 123 -0.73 -3.96 -20.20
CA LEU A 123 0.38 -3.31 -20.89
C LEU A 123 1.72 -3.99 -20.56
N ARG A 124 1.96 -4.28 -19.26
CA ARG A 124 3.10 -5.05 -18.79
C ARG A 124 3.20 -6.41 -19.51
N ARG A 125 2.12 -7.21 -19.52
CA ARG A 125 2.14 -8.52 -20.19
C ARG A 125 2.32 -8.42 -21.70
N SER A 126 1.83 -7.35 -22.32
CA SER A 126 1.99 -7.13 -23.77
C SER A 126 3.44 -6.91 -24.19
N ALA A 127 4.33 -6.52 -23.26
CA ALA A 127 5.76 -6.43 -23.51
C ALA A 127 6.40 -7.82 -23.75
N ASP A 128 5.93 -8.84 -23.02
CA ASP A 128 6.40 -10.23 -23.16
C ASP A 128 5.59 -11.01 -24.20
N GLU A 129 4.32 -10.65 -24.37
CA GLU A 129 3.33 -11.34 -25.23
C GLU A 129 2.66 -10.33 -26.19
N PRO A 130 3.31 -9.97 -27.31
CA PRO A 130 2.85 -8.88 -28.18
C PRO A 130 1.48 -9.13 -28.83
N TRP A 131 1.00 -10.38 -28.87
CA TRP A 131 -0.37 -10.69 -29.33
C TRP A 131 -1.46 -10.14 -28.41
N LEU A 132 -1.18 -9.90 -27.12
CA LEU A 132 -2.13 -9.29 -26.20
C LEU A 132 -2.49 -7.85 -26.61
N ALA A 133 -1.57 -7.13 -27.26
CA ALA A 133 -1.84 -5.79 -27.79
C ALA A 133 -2.82 -5.79 -28.98
N SER A 134 -3.05 -6.95 -29.60
CA SER A 134 -3.99 -7.10 -30.72
C SER A 134 -5.42 -7.37 -30.27
N VAL A 135 -5.65 -7.61 -28.97
CA VAL A 135 -6.98 -7.75 -28.39
C VAL A 135 -7.55 -6.35 -28.19
N ALA A 136 -8.60 -6.00 -28.92
CA ALA A 136 -9.26 -4.71 -28.80
C ALA A 136 -9.64 -4.44 -27.33
N GLU A 137 -9.33 -3.25 -26.82
CA GLU A 137 -9.88 -2.80 -25.54
C GLU A 137 -11.41 -2.87 -25.66
N GLU A 138 -12.07 -3.61 -24.76
CA GLU A 138 -13.53 -3.57 -24.72
C GLU A 138 -13.92 -2.11 -24.49
N PRO A 139 -14.87 -1.58 -25.29
CA PRO A 139 -15.29 -0.19 -25.16
C PRO A 139 -15.73 0.05 -23.73
N ASP A 140 -15.29 1.17 -23.16
CA ASP A 140 -15.67 1.63 -21.82
C ASP A 140 -17.21 1.73 -21.76
N THR A 141 -17.87 0.69 -21.24
CA THR A 141 -19.33 0.57 -21.22
C THR A 141 -19.97 1.52 -20.21
N SER A 142 -19.15 2.25 -19.44
CA SER A 142 -19.56 3.31 -18.51
C SER A 142 -20.29 4.48 -19.19
N SER A 143 -20.27 4.58 -20.53
CA SER A 143 -21.02 5.59 -21.27
C SER A 143 -22.45 5.20 -21.69
N PHE A 144 -22.88 3.95 -21.44
CA PHE A 144 -24.24 3.51 -21.74
C PHE A 144 -25.18 3.76 -20.55
N VAL A 145 -25.55 5.01 -20.32
CA VAL A 145 -26.55 5.39 -19.31
C VAL A 145 -27.94 4.96 -19.80
N GLU A 146 -28.46 3.83 -19.32
CA GLU A 146 -29.90 3.55 -19.39
C GLU A 146 -30.65 4.57 -18.50
N PRO A 147 -31.68 5.26 -19.00
CA PRO A 147 -32.43 6.21 -18.19
C PRO A 147 -33.46 5.43 -17.36
N GLY A 148 -33.05 4.92 -16.19
CA GLY A 148 -33.98 4.38 -15.20
C GLY A 148 -33.43 3.21 -14.40
N GLY A 149 -32.69 3.51 -13.34
CA GLY A 149 -32.27 2.53 -12.34
C GLY A 149 -31.38 3.20 -11.30
N ASP A 150 -31.95 3.53 -10.14
CA ASP A 150 -31.23 4.04 -8.98
C ASP A 150 -30.27 2.95 -8.45
N GLU A 151 -28.97 3.11 -8.72
CA GLU A 151 -27.80 2.70 -7.93
C GLU A 151 -26.58 2.98 -8.82
N GLU A 152 -25.85 4.09 -8.59
CA GLU A 152 -24.51 4.25 -9.14
C GLU A 152 -23.64 3.12 -8.56
N GLU A 153 -23.50 2.00 -9.26
CA GLU A 153 -22.40 1.06 -9.04
C GLU A 153 -21.10 1.84 -9.29
N GLY A 154 -20.58 2.49 -8.24
CA GLY A 154 -19.36 3.25 -8.29
C GLY A 154 -18.21 2.37 -8.80
N GLU A 155 -17.32 2.97 -9.60
CA GLU A 155 -16.14 2.27 -10.12
C GLU A 155 -15.38 1.57 -8.96
N PRO A 156 -15.05 0.27 -9.08
CA PRO A 156 -14.34 -0.43 -8.01
C PRO A 156 -12.93 0.11 -7.84
N HIS A 157 -12.53 0.33 -6.58
CA HIS A 157 -11.21 0.81 -6.21
C HIS A 157 -10.41 -0.25 -5.47
N VAL A 158 -9.10 -0.28 -5.70
CA VAL A 158 -8.18 -1.26 -5.12
C VAL A 158 -6.94 -0.59 -4.52
N PRO A 159 -6.35 -1.18 -3.46
CA PRO A 159 -5.11 -0.67 -2.90
C PRO A 159 -3.91 -1.03 -3.79
N PHE A 160 -3.17 0.00 -4.22
CA PHE A 160 -1.88 -0.11 -4.90
C PHE A 160 -0.76 0.20 -3.90
N ALA A 161 0.06 -0.80 -3.55
CA ALA A 161 1.10 -0.64 -2.52
C ALA A 161 2.23 0.30 -2.99
N LEU A 162 2.47 1.37 -2.21
CA LEU A 162 3.55 2.33 -2.42
C LEU A 162 4.83 1.94 -1.68
N GLY A 163 4.70 1.31 -0.51
CA GLY A 163 5.84 0.81 0.26
C GLY A 163 5.51 0.42 1.69
N VAL A 164 6.53 -0.07 2.38
CA VAL A 164 6.46 -0.45 3.80
C VAL A 164 6.98 0.70 4.66
N ILE A 165 6.26 1.01 5.72
CA ILE A 165 6.61 2.01 6.72
C ILE A 165 6.93 1.30 8.03
N LEU A 166 7.99 1.71 8.71
CA LEU A 166 8.36 1.20 10.02
C LEU A 166 8.37 2.35 11.02
N ARG A 167 7.81 2.11 12.19
CA ARG A 167 7.97 2.99 13.35
C ARG A 167 8.57 2.19 14.50
N PHE A 168 9.69 2.66 15.04
CA PHE A 168 10.36 1.99 16.14
C PHE A 168 9.65 2.26 17.47
N PRO A 169 9.77 1.36 18.46
CA PRO A 169 9.14 1.53 19.78
C PRO A 169 9.41 2.90 20.42
N GLU A 170 10.66 3.38 20.28
CA GLU A 170 11.14 4.66 20.81
C GLU A 170 10.43 5.88 20.22
N ASP A 171 9.92 5.74 18.99
CA ASP A 171 9.35 6.82 18.20
C ASP A 171 7.81 6.85 18.33
N ARG A 172 7.19 5.89 19.02
CA ARG A 172 5.72 5.80 19.23
C ARG A 172 5.21 6.95 20.10
N LYS A 173 4.02 7.47 19.80
CA LYS A 173 3.34 8.51 20.61
C LYS A 173 2.15 7.96 21.39
N HIS A 174 1.47 6.95 20.86
CA HIS A 174 0.29 6.28 21.38
C HIS A 174 0.59 4.76 21.49
N PRO A 175 1.47 4.33 22.40
CA PRO A 175 1.88 2.93 22.50
C PRO A 175 0.75 1.96 22.89
N GLU A 176 -0.34 2.47 23.47
CA GLU A 176 -1.48 1.66 23.92
C GLU A 176 -2.68 1.68 22.96
N ALA A 177 -2.64 2.51 21.91
CA ALA A 177 -3.76 2.71 20.98
C ALA A 177 -3.30 2.68 19.52
N LEU A 178 -3.39 1.51 18.89
CA LEU A 178 -2.89 1.30 17.52
C LEU A 178 -3.57 2.22 16.48
N ASP A 179 -4.86 2.50 16.62
CA ASP A 179 -5.59 3.37 15.69
C ASP A 179 -5.10 4.83 15.79
N GLU A 180 -4.93 5.36 17.00
CA GLU A 180 -4.38 6.71 17.22
C GLU A 180 -2.95 6.81 16.70
N GLU A 181 -2.16 5.77 16.93
CA GLU A 181 -0.80 5.69 16.47
C GLU A 181 -0.69 5.61 14.94
N ALA A 182 -1.59 4.88 14.29
CA ALA A 182 -1.68 4.82 12.82
C ALA A 182 -2.09 6.17 12.23
N MET A 183 -2.99 6.90 12.90
CA MET A 183 -3.37 8.27 12.51
C MET A 183 -2.19 9.24 12.61
N ASP A 184 -1.45 9.22 13.73
CA ASP A 184 -0.24 10.03 13.91
C ASP A 184 0.85 9.66 12.90
N LEU A 185 1.04 8.36 12.62
CA LEU A 185 2.00 7.89 11.64
C LEU A 185 1.67 8.40 10.23
N LEU A 186 0.41 8.30 9.79
CA LEU A 186 -0.01 8.82 8.49
C LEU A 186 0.19 10.34 8.42
N ALA A 187 -0.15 11.10 9.47
CA ALA A 187 0.09 12.54 9.52
C ALA A 187 1.60 12.88 9.44
N THR A 188 2.44 12.11 10.14
CA THR A 188 3.91 12.27 10.12
C THR A 188 4.49 12.02 8.74
N ILE A 189 3.97 11.03 8.00
CA ILE A 189 4.37 10.75 6.60
C ILE A 189 3.99 11.91 5.69
N LEU A 190 2.73 12.37 5.75
CA LEU A 190 2.22 13.44 4.90
C LEU A 190 2.93 14.78 5.13
N SER A 191 3.36 15.05 6.36
CA SER A 191 4.13 16.25 6.70
C SER A 191 5.62 16.17 6.33
N GLY A 192 6.09 15.05 5.77
CA GLY A 192 7.49 14.82 5.42
C GLY A 192 8.42 14.72 6.62
N GLN A 193 7.87 14.53 7.84
CA GLN A 193 8.64 14.34 9.06
C GLN A 193 9.05 12.87 9.26
N ALA A 194 8.53 11.95 8.45
CA ALA A 194 8.94 10.55 8.47
C ALA A 194 10.43 10.43 8.10
N MET A 195 11.17 9.66 8.90
CA MET A 195 12.59 9.41 8.65
C MET A 195 12.77 8.23 7.69
N ASP A 196 13.62 8.43 6.69
CA ASP A 196 14.12 7.35 5.86
C ASP A 196 14.96 6.36 6.71
N ALA A 197 14.90 5.07 6.37
CA ALA A 197 15.65 4.00 7.01
C ALA A 197 17.16 4.25 6.93
N ASP A 198 17.68 4.80 5.83
CA ASP A 198 19.10 5.13 5.72
C ASP A 198 19.49 6.30 6.63
N ARG A 199 18.61 7.30 6.77
CA ARG A 199 18.80 8.40 7.72
C ARG A 199 18.78 7.89 9.18
N LYS A 200 17.87 6.97 9.52
CA LYS A 200 17.82 6.32 10.84
C LYS A 200 19.07 5.49 11.10
N ARG A 201 19.59 4.74 10.11
CA ARG A 201 20.86 4.00 10.24
C ARG A 201 22.02 4.93 10.58
N VAL A 202 22.15 6.05 9.87
CA VAL A 202 23.18 7.06 10.16
C VAL A 202 23.01 7.64 11.56
N GLU A 203 21.79 7.97 11.97
CA GLU A 203 21.52 8.47 13.32
C GLU A 203 21.91 7.44 14.40
N ASN A 204 21.55 6.17 14.21
CA ASN A 204 21.90 5.10 15.15
C ASN A 204 23.41 4.88 15.24
N LEU A 205 24.14 4.98 14.11
CA LEU A 205 25.60 4.95 14.10
C LEU A 205 26.20 6.13 14.87
N LEU A 206 25.66 7.34 14.69
CA LEU A 206 26.10 8.54 15.40
C LEU A 206 25.85 8.47 16.92
N LYS A 207 24.75 7.84 17.34
CA LYS A 207 24.45 7.62 18.78
C LYS A 207 25.32 6.54 19.43
N SER A 208 25.97 5.69 18.62
CA SER A 208 26.81 4.58 19.09
C SER A 208 28.30 4.93 19.27
N LEU A 209 28.69 6.17 18.92
CA LEU A 209 30.02 6.76 19.09
C LEU A 209 30.10 7.55 20.40
#